data_AF-A0A7C3PGA3-F1
#
_entry.id   AF-A0A7C3PGA3-F1
#
_cell.length_a   1.000
_cell.length_b   1.000
_cell.length_c   1.000
_cell.angle_alpha   90.00
_cell.angle_beta   90.00
_cell.angle_gamma   90.00
#
_symmetry.space_group_name_H-M   'P 1'
#
loop_
_entity.id
_entity.type
_entity.pdbx_description
1 polymer ?
#
loop_
_entity_poly.entity_id
_entity_poly.type
_entity_poly.pdbx_seq_one_letter_code
_entity_poly.pdbx_strand_id
1 'polypeptide(L)'
;MNIQISYVDKLACSEFLPSPDRLLAVSEHKKSGLILCKEFHAEFAGPGAAIALSVEEDYEAILALGSPELVEVVTPEERQKAYSRRIQWLRWLQKIAETAEPSVRAERLLSGFAAFFGSQVAVDLPDDLLATLVGVMPSTIAIAKLQYRQVQHATQDSYESLVRKYRSDVTTFELPTFHNSSAQPTSAFSKYL
;
A
#
# COMPACT_ATOMS: atom_id res chain seq x y z
N MET A 1 15.18 1.14 2.72
CA MET A 1 14.31 0.43 3.68
C MET A 1 14.23 -1.01 3.19
N ASN A 2 14.74 -1.98 3.94
CA ASN A 2 14.79 -3.38 3.52
C ASN A 2 13.36 -3.94 3.45
N ILE A 3 12.93 -4.36 2.27
CA ILE A 3 11.66 -5.07 2.10
C ILE A 3 11.93 -6.54 2.45
N GLN A 4 11.28 -7.04 3.51
CA GLN A 4 11.21 -8.48 3.74
C GLN A 4 10.07 -9.03 2.88
N ILE A 5 10.43 -9.49 1.68
CA ILE A 5 9.58 -10.41 0.92
C ILE A 5 9.80 -11.78 1.55
N SER A 6 8.99 -12.13 2.55
CA SER A 6 9.02 -13.44 3.16
C SER A 6 8.04 -14.33 2.40
N TYR A 7 8.56 -15.35 1.72
CA TYR A 7 7.74 -16.49 1.31
C TYR A 7 7.41 -17.27 2.58
N VAL A 8 6.13 -17.33 2.94
CA VAL A 8 5.69 -18.25 3.97
C VAL A 8 5.57 -19.61 3.31
N ASP A 9 6.55 -20.47 3.55
CA ASP A 9 6.63 -21.81 2.98
C ASP A 9 5.46 -22.66 3.50
N LYS A 10 4.85 -23.48 2.63
CA LYS A 10 3.65 -24.30 2.95
C LYS A 10 3.83 -25.14 4.22
N LEU A 11 5.07 -25.54 4.52
CA LEU A 11 5.43 -26.40 5.65
C LEU A 11 5.45 -25.67 7.00
N ALA A 12 5.64 -24.35 7.03
CA ALA A 12 5.62 -23.57 8.27
C ALA A 12 4.19 -23.31 8.80
N CYS A 13 3.17 -23.46 7.95
CA CYS A 13 1.75 -23.35 8.37
C CYS A 13 1.24 -24.57 9.12
N SER A 14 1.98 -25.70 9.13
CA SER A 14 1.53 -26.93 9.78
C SER A 14 1.47 -26.82 11.32
N GLU A 15 2.23 -25.91 11.93
CA GLU A 15 2.17 -25.65 13.38
C GLU A 15 1.02 -24.71 13.78
N PHE A 16 0.31 -24.13 12.81
CA PHE A 16 -0.74 -23.14 13.05
C PHE A 16 -2.15 -23.61 12.70
N LEU A 17 -2.36 -24.90 12.39
CA LEU A 17 -3.67 -25.43 11.98
C LEU A 17 -4.76 -25.06 13.01
N PRO A 18 -5.61 -24.06 12.71
CA PRO A 18 -6.67 -23.65 13.61
C PRO A 18 -7.82 -24.66 13.52
N SER A 19 -8.56 -24.83 14.61
CA SER A 19 -9.91 -25.38 14.52
C SER A 19 -10.75 -24.55 13.54
N PRO A 20 -11.78 -25.10 12.87
CA PRO A 20 -12.63 -24.38 11.91
C PRO A 20 -13.29 -23.10 12.45
N ASP A 21 -13.24 -22.88 13.77
CA ASP A 21 -13.75 -21.69 14.44
C ASP A 21 -12.77 -20.50 14.47
N ARG A 22 -11.47 -20.74 14.29
CA ARG A 22 -10.43 -19.72 14.51
C ARG A 22 -10.13 -18.95 13.23
N LEU A 23 -10.61 -17.70 13.21
CA LEU A 23 -10.42 -16.76 12.12
C LEU A 23 -9.31 -15.76 12.46
N LEU A 24 -8.41 -15.49 11.52
CA LEU A 24 -7.46 -14.39 11.64
C LEU A 24 -7.87 -13.25 10.72
N ALA A 25 -7.39 -12.05 11.00
CA ALA A 25 -7.45 -10.92 10.11
C ALA A 25 -6.11 -10.18 10.05
N VAL A 26 -5.86 -9.49 8.94
CA VAL A 26 -4.74 -8.55 8.86
C VAL A 26 -5.04 -7.35 9.78
N SER A 27 -4.11 -6.99 10.64
CA SER A 27 -4.19 -5.82 11.52
C SER A 27 -4.47 -4.53 10.74
N GLU A 28 -5.33 -3.66 11.29
CA GLU A 28 -5.65 -2.34 10.71
C GLU A 28 -4.56 -1.28 10.99
N HIS A 29 -3.57 -1.58 11.84
CA HIS A 29 -2.61 -0.59 12.34
C HIS A 29 -1.54 -0.15 11.34
N LYS A 30 -1.26 -0.98 10.32
CA LYS A 30 -0.19 -0.75 9.35
C LYS A 30 -0.72 -0.78 7.93
N LYS A 31 -0.08 -0.02 7.03
CA LYS A 31 -0.29 -0.14 5.58
C LYS A 31 0.39 -1.41 5.07
N SER A 32 -0.22 -2.55 5.38
CA SER A 32 0.29 -3.89 5.10
C SER A 32 -0.82 -4.76 4.53
N GLY A 33 -0.45 -5.88 3.92
CA GLY A 33 -1.42 -6.85 3.43
C GLY A 33 -0.77 -8.16 3.02
N LEU A 34 -1.59 -9.10 2.60
CA LEU A 34 -1.17 -10.37 2.05
C LEU A 34 -1.69 -10.51 0.61
N ILE A 35 -0.85 -11.03 -0.28
CA ILE A 35 -1.31 -11.61 -1.54
C ILE A 35 -1.39 -13.11 -1.34
N LEU A 36 -2.59 -13.66 -1.55
CA LEU A 36 -2.88 -15.08 -1.40
C LEU A 36 -2.93 -15.69 -2.80
N CYS A 37 -1.95 -16.52 -3.14
CA CYS A 37 -1.85 -17.14 -4.45
C CYS A 37 -2.57 -18.48 -4.45
N LYS A 38 -3.49 -18.66 -5.39
CA LYS A 38 -4.14 -19.93 -5.74
C LYS A 38 -3.63 -20.35 -7.12
N GLU A 39 -3.94 -21.58 -7.53
CA GLU A 39 -3.43 -22.18 -8.78
C GLU A 39 -3.66 -21.29 -10.02
N PHE A 40 -4.83 -20.64 -10.13
CA PHE A 40 -5.20 -19.88 -11.32
C PHE A 40 -5.41 -18.38 -11.08
N HIS A 41 -5.37 -17.92 -9.84
CA HIS A 41 -5.62 -16.52 -9.50
C HIS A 41 -4.97 -16.12 -8.18
N ALA A 42 -4.90 -14.83 -7.93
CA ALA A 42 -4.38 -14.28 -6.69
C ALA A 42 -5.41 -13.33 -6.09
N GLU A 43 -5.45 -13.29 -4.76
CA GLU A 43 -6.35 -12.45 -4.01
C GLU A 43 -5.56 -11.51 -3.12
N PHE A 44 -6.08 -10.31 -2.87
CA PHE A 44 -5.45 -9.36 -1.96
C PHE A 44 -6.21 -9.25 -0.64
N ALA A 45 -5.51 -9.45 0.46
CA ALA A 45 -5.99 -9.23 1.82
C ALA A 45 -5.33 -7.98 2.42
N GLY A 46 -5.99 -6.83 2.31
CA GLY A 46 -5.52 -5.60 2.95
C GLY A 46 -5.88 -5.53 4.44
N PRO A 47 -5.61 -4.40 5.10
CA PRO A 47 -5.88 -4.25 6.52
C PRO A 47 -7.35 -4.50 6.86
N GLY A 48 -7.56 -5.17 8.00
CA GLY A 48 -8.85 -5.63 8.50
C GLY A 48 -9.42 -6.84 7.75
N ALA A 49 -8.82 -7.31 6.66
CA ALA A 49 -9.36 -8.42 5.90
C ALA A 49 -9.20 -9.74 6.66
N ALA A 50 -10.29 -10.51 6.71
CA ALA A 50 -10.29 -11.90 7.15
C ALA A 50 -9.33 -12.76 6.30
N ILE A 51 -8.63 -13.68 6.98
CA ILE A 51 -7.76 -14.73 6.42
C ILE A 51 -8.26 -16.06 7.02
N ALA A 52 -8.82 -16.94 6.19
CA ALA A 52 -9.26 -18.25 6.61
C ALA A 52 -8.14 -19.27 6.42
N LEU A 53 -7.44 -19.62 7.51
CA LEU A 53 -6.33 -20.57 7.48
C LEU A 53 -6.77 -22.05 7.36
N SER A 54 -8.05 -22.36 7.62
CA SER A 54 -8.54 -23.75 7.73
C SER A 54 -9.65 -24.15 6.74
N VAL A 55 -10.20 -23.21 5.97
CA VAL A 55 -11.41 -23.44 5.13
C VAL A 55 -11.20 -23.10 3.65
N GLU A 56 -10.14 -22.35 3.31
CA GLU A 56 -9.84 -22.04 1.90
C GLU A 56 -8.83 -23.05 1.35
N GLU A 57 -9.11 -23.57 0.14
CA GLU A 57 -8.24 -24.44 -0.64
C GLU A 57 -6.79 -23.96 -0.64
N ASP A 58 -5.86 -24.91 -0.55
CA ASP A 58 -4.43 -24.73 -0.36
C ASP A 58 -3.85 -23.56 -1.18
N TYR A 59 -3.63 -22.42 -0.53
CA TYR A 59 -2.82 -21.36 -1.13
C TYR A 59 -1.48 -21.95 -1.55
N GLU A 60 -1.08 -21.77 -2.81
CA GLU A 60 0.21 -22.22 -3.30
C GLU A 60 1.34 -21.40 -2.69
N ALA A 61 1.07 -20.11 -2.44
CA ALA A 61 1.98 -19.19 -1.79
C ALA A 61 1.21 -18.06 -1.10
N ILE A 62 1.83 -17.49 -0.07
CA ILE A 62 1.37 -16.26 0.58
C ILE A 62 2.52 -15.27 0.54
N LEU A 63 2.28 -14.09 -0.05
CA LEU A 63 3.24 -12.99 -0.08
C LEU A 63 2.84 -11.89 0.91
N ALA A 64 3.75 -11.55 1.82
CA ALA A 64 3.57 -10.40 2.69
C ALA A 64 3.97 -9.09 2.00
N LEU A 65 3.10 -8.08 2.13
CA LEU A 65 3.38 -6.70 1.70
C LEU A 65 3.54 -5.81 2.93
N GLY A 66 4.70 -5.18 3.05
CA GLY A 66 5.07 -4.41 4.23
C GLY A 66 5.38 -5.32 5.41
N SER A 67 4.68 -5.12 6.53
CA SER A 67 4.87 -5.93 7.75
C SER A 67 3.51 -6.25 8.37
N PRO A 68 2.72 -7.15 7.74
CA PRO A 68 1.39 -7.51 8.21
C PRO A 68 1.48 -8.23 9.55
N GLU A 69 0.66 -7.78 10.50
CA GLU A 69 0.41 -8.48 11.75
C GLU A 69 -0.94 -9.18 11.64
N LEU A 70 -1.03 -10.42 12.12
CA LEU A 70 -2.28 -11.16 12.15
C LEU A 70 -2.89 -11.05 13.54
N VAL A 71 -4.17 -10.69 13.59
CA VAL A 71 -4.97 -10.60 14.81
C VAL A 71 -6.04 -11.67 14.81
N GLU A 72 -6.30 -12.25 15.98
CA GLU A 72 -7.36 -13.23 16.16
C GLU A 72 -8.72 -12.53 16.19
N VAL A 73 -9.69 -13.15 15.51
CA VAL A 73 -11.06 -12.64 15.37
C VAL A 73 -11.99 -13.58 16.13
N VAL A 74 -12.49 -13.11 17.29
CA VAL A 74 -13.17 -13.97 18.25
C VAL A 74 -14.68 -13.75 18.22
N THR A 75 -15.12 -12.50 18.19
CA THR A 75 -16.54 -12.17 18.32
C THR A 75 -17.27 -12.20 16.96
N PRO A 76 -18.59 -12.49 16.93
CA PRO A 76 -19.37 -12.42 15.70
C PRO A 76 -19.32 -11.06 15.00
N GLU A 77 -19.25 -9.97 15.76
CA GLU A 77 -19.14 -8.61 15.22
C GLU A 77 -17.79 -8.40 14.52
N GLU A 78 -16.68 -8.81 15.15
CA GLU A 78 -15.35 -8.73 14.54
C GLU A 78 -15.26 -9.62 13.30
N ARG A 79 -15.88 -10.81 13.33
CA ARG A 79 -15.97 -11.71 12.15
C ARG A 79 -16.70 -11.00 11.00
N GLN A 80 -17.86 -10.42 11.26
CA GLN A 80 -18.63 -9.69 10.26
C GLN A 80 -17.82 -8.52 9.69
N LYS A 81 -17.12 -7.77 10.53
CA LYS A 81 -16.25 -6.67 10.13
C LYS A 81 -15.11 -7.17 9.23
N ALA A 82 -14.43 -8.24 9.64
CA ALA A 82 -13.28 -8.78 8.92
C ALA A 82 -13.65 -9.33 7.53
N TYR A 83 -14.77 -10.06 7.43
CA TYR A 83 -15.30 -10.50 6.14
C TYR A 83 -15.75 -9.34 5.27
N SER A 84 -16.37 -8.32 5.86
CA SER A 84 -16.79 -7.12 5.13
C SER A 84 -15.58 -6.37 4.54
N ARG A 85 -14.47 -6.27 5.29
CA ARG A 85 -13.20 -5.74 4.80
C ARG A 85 -12.61 -6.60 3.69
N ARG A 86 -12.60 -7.93 3.84
CA ARG A 86 -12.15 -8.86 2.79
C ARG A 86 -12.91 -8.65 1.49
N ILE A 87 -14.24 -8.54 1.55
CA ILE A 87 -15.10 -8.27 0.39
C ILE A 87 -14.79 -6.90 -0.24
N GLN A 88 -14.52 -5.87 0.56
CA GLN A 88 -14.14 -4.55 0.03
C GLN A 88 -12.85 -4.62 -0.80
N TRP A 89 -11.83 -5.33 -0.30
CA TRP A 89 -10.56 -5.51 -1.02
C TRP A 89 -10.72 -6.32 -2.30
N LEU A 90 -11.52 -7.41 -2.25
CA LEU A 90 -11.84 -8.20 -3.44
C LEU A 90 -12.58 -7.37 -4.49
N ARG A 91 -13.59 -6.57 -4.09
CA ARG A 91 -14.33 -5.68 -5.00
C ARG A 91 -13.45 -4.58 -5.60
N TRP A 92 -12.54 -4.03 -4.82
CA TRP A 92 -11.58 -3.05 -5.33
C TRP A 92 -10.70 -3.66 -6.44
N LEU A 93 -10.19 -4.87 -6.21
CA LEU A 93 -9.36 -5.57 -7.19
C LEU A 93 -10.19 -5.98 -8.42
N GLN A 94 -11.39 -6.50 -8.21
CA GLN A 94 -12.34 -6.85 -9.27
C GLN A 94 -12.65 -5.65 -10.17
N LYS A 95 -12.89 -4.47 -9.60
CA LYS A 95 -13.15 -3.25 -10.37
C LYS A 95 -11.96 -2.86 -11.28
N ILE A 96 -10.74 -3.16 -10.84
CA ILE A 96 -9.55 -3.00 -11.69
C ILE A 96 -9.57 -4.07 -12.80
N ALA A 97 -9.77 -5.34 -12.43
CA ALA A 97 -9.81 -6.48 -13.34
C ALA A 97 -10.90 -6.39 -14.44
N GLU A 98 -12.03 -5.73 -14.15
CA GLU A 98 -13.13 -5.52 -15.11
C GLU A 98 -12.86 -4.38 -16.11
N THR A 99 -11.77 -3.63 -15.96
CA THR A 99 -11.42 -2.60 -16.95
C THR A 99 -10.99 -3.28 -18.25
N ALA A 100 -11.65 -2.95 -19.37
CA ALA A 100 -11.47 -3.63 -20.65
C ALA A 100 -10.01 -3.63 -21.14
N GLU A 101 -9.36 -2.48 -21.09
CA GLU A 101 -7.98 -2.29 -21.57
C GLU A 101 -6.94 -2.88 -20.60
N PRO A 102 -6.13 -3.89 -21.02
CA PRO A 102 -5.15 -4.54 -20.15
C PRO A 102 -4.07 -3.60 -19.61
N SER A 103 -3.62 -2.62 -20.40
CA SER A 103 -2.66 -1.60 -19.96
C SER A 103 -3.24 -0.76 -18.82
N VAL A 104 -4.50 -0.35 -18.95
CA VAL A 104 -5.18 0.43 -17.91
C VAL A 104 -5.40 -0.39 -16.64
N ARG A 105 -5.64 -1.71 -16.74
CA ARG A 105 -5.66 -2.61 -15.57
C ARG A 105 -4.34 -2.58 -14.81
N ALA A 106 -3.24 -2.76 -15.53
CA ALA A 106 -1.89 -2.76 -14.97
C ALA A 106 -1.54 -1.40 -14.31
N GLU A 107 -1.83 -0.29 -14.99
CA GLU A 107 -1.59 1.06 -14.46
C GLU A 107 -2.40 1.35 -13.19
N ARG A 108 -3.69 0.98 -13.18
CA ARG A 108 -4.57 1.15 -12.01
C ARG A 108 -4.13 0.30 -10.84
N LEU A 109 -3.70 -0.93 -11.10
CA LEU A 109 -3.13 -1.80 -10.07
C LEU A 109 -1.88 -1.17 -9.45
N LEU A 110 -0.90 -0.80 -10.27
CA LEU A 110 0.34 -0.19 -9.81
C LEU A 110 0.09 1.10 -9.05
N SER A 111 -0.80 1.97 -9.56
CA SER A 111 -1.14 3.23 -8.91
C SER A 111 -1.82 3.03 -7.56
N GLY A 112 -2.74 2.07 -7.47
CA GLY A 112 -3.43 1.74 -6.22
C GLY A 112 -2.49 1.13 -5.18
N PHE A 113 -1.65 0.19 -5.59
CA PHE A 113 -0.60 -0.37 -4.72
C PHE A 113 0.39 0.70 -4.28
N ALA A 114 0.83 1.58 -5.18
CA ALA A 114 1.77 2.65 -4.84
C ALA A 114 1.16 3.69 -3.89
N ALA A 115 -0.10 4.07 -4.09
CA ALA A 115 -0.80 4.98 -3.18
C ALA A 115 -0.93 4.40 -1.77
N PHE A 116 -1.07 3.07 -1.67
CA PHE A 116 -1.26 2.39 -0.40
C PHE A 116 0.06 2.00 0.28
N PHE A 117 0.96 1.32 -0.42
CA PHE A 117 2.22 0.78 0.11
C PHE A 117 3.47 1.63 -0.17
N GLY A 118 3.34 2.65 -1.02
CA GLY A 118 4.45 3.42 -1.57
C GLY A 118 4.91 2.88 -2.93
N SER A 119 5.40 3.80 -3.77
CA SER A 119 5.81 3.52 -5.16
C SER A 119 6.84 2.41 -5.31
N GLN A 120 7.80 2.32 -4.36
CA GLN A 120 8.84 1.30 -4.40
C GLN A 120 8.27 -0.11 -4.27
N VAL A 121 7.31 -0.31 -3.35
CA VAL A 121 6.70 -1.63 -3.13
C VAL A 121 5.95 -2.10 -4.38
N ALA A 122 5.17 -1.21 -5.02
CA ALA A 122 4.41 -1.56 -6.22
C ALA A 122 5.33 -1.98 -7.38
N VAL A 123 6.50 -1.36 -7.49
CA VAL A 123 7.45 -1.59 -8.58
C VAL A 123 8.30 -2.85 -8.36
N ASP A 124 8.60 -3.19 -7.10
CA ASP A 124 9.46 -4.32 -6.75
C ASP A 124 8.76 -5.67 -6.72
N LEU A 125 7.42 -5.69 -6.70
CA LEU A 125 6.66 -6.95 -6.73
C LEU A 125 6.88 -7.73 -8.04
N PRO A 126 6.90 -9.07 -8.05
CA PRO A 126 7.04 -9.83 -9.29
C PRO A 126 5.95 -9.51 -10.32
N ASP A 127 6.33 -9.44 -11.60
CA ASP A 127 5.39 -9.11 -12.68
C ASP A 127 4.30 -10.19 -12.82
N ASP A 128 4.67 -11.46 -12.70
CA ASP A 128 3.72 -12.60 -12.73
C ASP A 128 2.67 -12.49 -11.62
N LEU A 129 3.09 -12.09 -10.42
CA LEU A 129 2.18 -11.95 -9.28
C LEU A 129 1.15 -10.84 -9.51
N LEU A 130 1.61 -9.68 -9.96
CA LEU A 130 0.75 -8.55 -10.27
C LEU A 130 -0.17 -8.86 -11.45
N ALA A 131 0.32 -9.61 -12.45
CA ALA A 131 -0.44 -10.04 -13.60
C ALA A 131 -1.63 -10.94 -13.19
N THR A 132 -1.38 -11.89 -12.29
CA THR A 132 -2.39 -12.83 -11.77
C THR A 132 -3.47 -12.12 -10.94
N LEU A 133 -3.17 -10.99 -10.29
CA LEU A 133 -4.14 -10.20 -9.53
C LEU A 133 -5.22 -9.53 -10.41
N VAL A 134 -4.91 -9.20 -11.68
CA VAL A 134 -5.83 -8.42 -12.56
C VAL A 134 -6.03 -9.03 -13.94
N GLY A 135 -5.58 -10.28 -14.15
CA GLY A 135 -5.77 -11.02 -15.40
C GLY A 135 -5.14 -10.31 -16.61
N VAL A 136 -3.83 -10.02 -16.55
CA VAL A 136 -3.06 -9.47 -17.68
C VAL A 136 -1.83 -10.34 -17.95
N MET A 137 -1.10 -10.04 -19.02
CA MET A 137 0.21 -10.67 -19.24
C MET A 137 1.28 -10.03 -18.35
N PRO A 138 2.27 -10.79 -17.86
CA PRO A 138 3.41 -10.23 -17.11
C PRO A 138 4.14 -9.12 -17.89
N SER A 139 4.25 -9.26 -19.21
CA SER A 139 4.83 -8.22 -20.08
C SER A 139 4.04 -6.90 -20.04
N THR A 140 2.71 -6.95 -19.87
CA THR A 140 1.87 -5.77 -19.69
C THR A 140 2.22 -5.05 -18.37
N ILE A 141 2.45 -5.80 -17.29
CA ILE A 141 2.91 -5.23 -16.01
C ILE A 141 4.29 -4.61 -16.15
N ALA A 142 5.22 -5.30 -16.81
CA ALA A 142 6.58 -4.81 -17.03
C ALA A 142 6.59 -3.45 -17.76
N ILE A 143 5.79 -3.31 -18.82
CA ILE A 143 5.62 -2.06 -19.56
C ILE A 143 5.02 -0.97 -18.66
N ALA A 144 3.95 -1.29 -17.93
CA ALA A 144 3.30 -0.33 -17.04
C ALA A 144 4.25 0.16 -15.93
N LYS A 145 5.13 -0.70 -15.39
CA LYS A 145 6.16 -0.30 -14.43
C LYS A 145 7.21 0.63 -15.04
N LEU A 146 7.65 0.39 -16.27
CA LEU A 146 8.58 1.28 -16.97
C LEU A 146 7.96 2.67 -17.13
N GLN A 147 6.71 2.73 -17.58
CA GLN A 147 5.96 3.98 -17.72
C GLN A 147 5.76 4.66 -16.37
N TYR A 148 5.39 3.90 -15.33
CA TYR A 148 5.21 4.42 -13.98
C TYR A 148 6.50 5.04 -13.42
N ARG A 149 7.66 4.39 -13.59
CA ARG A 149 8.97 4.94 -13.19
C ARG A 149 9.28 6.24 -13.95
N GLN A 150 9.06 6.28 -15.25
CA GLN A 150 9.30 7.47 -16.07
C GLN A 150 8.46 8.66 -15.61
N VAL A 151 7.18 8.44 -15.30
CA VAL A 151 6.30 9.49 -14.76
C VAL A 151 6.81 9.99 -13.42
N GLN A 152 7.23 9.09 -12.51
CA GLN A 152 7.78 9.47 -11.21
C GLN A 152 9.07 10.31 -11.33
N HIS A 153 9.99 9.90 -12.20
CA HIS A 153 11.22 10.65 -12.46
C HIS A 153 10.93 12.02 -13.10
N ALA A 154 10.04 12.09 -14.08
CA ALA A 154 9.66 13.35 -14.72
C ALA A 154 9.02 14.33 -13.71
N THR A 155 8.19 13.84 -12.78
CA THR A 155 7.64 14.69 -11.70
C THR A 155 8.72 15.17 -10.73
N GLN A 156 9.70 14.33 -10.40
CA GLN A 156 10.81 14.69 -9.53
C GLN A 156 11.72 15.75 -10.19
N ASP A 157 12.11 15.53 -11.44
CA ASP A 157 12.95 16.45 -12.22
C ASP A 157 12.25 17.80 -12.43
N SER A 158 10.93 17.79 -12.64
CA SER A 158 10.11 18.99 -12.76
C SER A 158 10.08 19.78 -11.45
N TYR A 159 9.92 19.08 -10.31
CA TYR A 159 9.94 19.72 -8.99
C TYR A 159 11.33 20.28 -8.66
N GLU A 160 12.39 19.52 -8.90
CA GLU A 160 13.77 19.99 -8.69
C GLU A 160 14.11 21.16 -9.61
N SER A 161 13.63 21.15 -10.85
CA SER A 161 13.79 22.29 -11.77
C SER A 161 13.03 23.52 -11.28
N LEU A 162 11.81 23.37 -10.75
CA LEU A 162 11.06 24.45 -10.13
C LEU A 162 11.77 24.99 -8.89
N VAL A 163 12.21 24.13 -7.97
CA VAL A 163 12.96 24.52 -6.77
C VAL A 163 14.26 25.22 -7.16
N ARG A 164 15.00 24.73 -8.15
CA ARG A 164 16.23 25.36 -8.64
C ARG A 164 15.95 26.74 -9.23
N LYS A 165 14.88 26.88 -10.02
CA LYS A 165 14.42 28.17 -10.55
C LYS A 165 14.05 29.15 -9.44
N TYR A 166 13.25 28.73 -8.47
CA TYR A 166 12.90 29.57 -7.32
C TYR A 166 14.12 29.92 -6.48
N ARG A 167 15.10 29.03 -6.36
CA ARG A 167 16.36 29.28 -5.61
C ARG A 167 17.32 30.22 -6.34
N SER A 168 17.29 30.25 -7.68
CA SER A 168 18.02 31.25 -8.48
C SER A 168 17.33 32.62 -8.50
N ASP A 169 16.03 32.67 -8.24
CA ASP A 169 15.24 33.91 -8.16
C ASP A 169 15.20 34.52 -6.74
N VAL A 170 15.77 33.85 -5.72
CA VAL A 170 15.97 34.42 -4.39
C VAL A 170 17.13 35.41 -4.45
N THR A 171 16.81 36.67 -4.76
CA THR A 171 17.65 37.80 -4.38
C THR A 171 17.67 37.83 -2.85
N THR A 172 18.85 37.67 -2.26
CA THR A 172 19.03 37.77 -0.81
C THR A 172 18.66 39.18 -0.38
N PHE A 173 17.47 39.37 0.17
CA PHE A 173 17.16 40.58 0.91
C PHE A 173 17.85 40.44 2.26
N GLU A 174 18.89 41.24 2.49
CA GLU A 174 19.44 41.41 3.84
C GLU A 174 18.32 41.93 4.74
N LEU A 175 17.98 41.15 5.76
CA LEU A 175 17.07 41.60 6.80
C LEU A 175 17.73 42.76 7.55
N PRO A 176 17.02 43.89 7.80
CA PRO A 176 17.56 44.96 8.62
C PRO A 176 17.89 44.39 10.00
N THR A 177 19.13 44.61 10.43
CA THR A 177 19.63 44.21 11.74
C THR A 177 18.75 44.86 12.82
N PHE A 178 17.99 44.04 13.53
CA PHE A 178 17.27 44.49 14.73
C PHE A 178 18.29 44.86 15.80
N HIS A 179 18.45 46.16 16.04
CA HIS A 179 19.09 46.64 17.26
C HIS A 179 18.21 46.29 18.46
N ASN A 180 18.77 45.46 19.35
CA ASN A 180 18.22 45.21 20.67
C ASN A 180 18.08 46.54 21.42
N SER A 181 16.85 46.92 21.75
CA SER A 181 16.57 47.86 22.82
C SER A 181 15.46 47.30 23.71
N SER A 182 15.77 47.24 24.99
CA SER A 182 15.02 46.68 26.10
C SER A 182 13.70 47.41 26.36
N ALA A 183 12.58 46.68 26.43
CA ALA A 183 11.44 47.01 27.29
C ALA A 183 10.47 45.81 27.39
N GLN A 184 10.26 45.32 28.61
CA GLN A 184 9.03 44.60 29.02
C GLN A 184 8.02 45.64 29.58
N PRO A 185 6.80 45.25 30.02
CA PRO A 185 5.79 44.35 29.44
C PRO A 185 4.38 45.01 29.47
N THR A 186 3.41 44.61 28.63
CA THR A 186 1.98 44.80 28.96
C THR A 186 1.03 43.83 28.24
N SER A 187 0.26 43.11 29.06
CA SER A 187 -1.08 42.52 28.90
C SER A 187 -1.97 43.06 27.76
N ALA A 188 -2.63 42.15 27.02
CA ALA A 188 -4.11 42.01 26.95
C ALA A 188 -4.60 41.14 25.77
N PHE A 189 -5.49 40.18 26.08
CA PHE A 189 -6.57 39.61 25.24
C PHE A 189 -6.20 38.89 23.93
N SER A 190 -6.32 37.55 23.84
CA SER A 190 -7.57 36.81 23.60
C SER A 190 -8.47 37.44 22.53
N LYS A 191 -8.64 36.76 21.39
CA LYS A 191 -9.94 36.23 20.94
C LYS A 191 -9.85 35.63 19.52
N TYR A 192 -10.74 34.67 19.29
CA TYR A 192 -11.24 34.14 18.02
C TYR A 192 -10.52 32.90 17.44
N LEU A 193 -10.81 31.77 18.10
CA LEU A 193 -11.45 30.63 17.42
C LEU A 193 -12.76 31.07 16.74
#